data_AF-A0A1R4JC00-F1
#
_entry.id   AF-A0A1R4JC00-F1
#
_cell.length_a   1.000
_cell.length_b   1.000
_cell.length_c   1.000
_cell.angle_alpha   90.00
_cell.angle_beta   90.00
_cell.angle_gamma   90.00
#
_symmetry.space_group_name_H-M   'P 1'
#
loop_
_entity.id
_entity.type
_entity.pdbx_description
1 polymer ?
#
loop_
_entity_poly.entity_id
_entity_poly.type
_entity_poly.pdbx_seq_one_letter_code
_entity_poly.pdbx_strand_id
1 'polypeptide(L)' 'MNKFFRALIAGWGAKKLGGGCFGTIVIFIIIYYLLGYLS' A
#
# COMPACT_ATOMS: atom_id res chain seq x y z
N MET A 1 -3.20 -13.17 3.34
CA MET A 1 -4.34 -12.34 2.83
C MET A 1 -4.46 -12.40 1.32
N ASN A 2 -5.69 -12.44 0.77
CA ASN A 2 -5.93 -12.41 -0.68
C ASN A 2 -5.28 -11.18 -1.32
N LYS A 3 -4.52 -11.38 -2.41
CA LYS A 3 -3.75 -10.32 -3.11
C LYS A 3 -4.62 -9.10 -3.47
N PHE A 4 -5.90 -9.34 -3.72
CA PHE A 4 -6.92 -8.32 -4.00
C PHE A 4 -7.17 -7.38 -2.81
N PHE A 5 -7.44 -7.93 -1.62
CA PHE A 5 -7.65 -7.14 -0.41
C PHE A 5 -6.38 -6.40 0.03
N ARG A 6 -5.21 -7.03 -0.16
CA ARG A 6 -3.92 -6.41 0.15
C ARG A 6 -3.66 -5.17 -0.72
N ALA A 7 -3.95 -5.26 -2.02
CA ALA A 7 -3.84 -4.13 -2.93
C ALA A 7 -4.87 -3.02 -2.59
N LEU A 8 -6.10 -3.38 -2.20
CA LEU A 8 -7.12 -2.41 -1.81
C LEU A 8 -6.70 -1.59 -0.58
N ILE A 9 -6.25 -2.27 0.49
CA ILE A 9 -5.83 -1.62 1.74
C ILE A 9 -4.54 -0.82 1.54
N ALA A 10 -3.57 -1.37 0.79
CA ALA A 10 -2.35 -0.64 0.42
C ALA A 10 -2.65 0.60 -0.44
N GLY A 11 -3.60 0.50 -1.37
CA GLY A 11 -4.06 1.60 -2.21
C GLY A 11 -4.71 2.71 -1.41
N TRP A 12 -5.56 2.34 -0.44
CA TRP A 12 -6.23 3.29 0.44
C TRP A 12 -5.25 4.00 1.38
N GLY A 13 -4.31 3.26 1.97
CA GLY A 13 -3.24 3.82 2.81
C GLY A 13 -2.29 4.73 2.03
N ALA A 14 -1.89 4.32 0.82
CA ALA A 14 -1.05 5.11 -0.07
C ALA A 14 -1.72 6.41 -0.51
N LYS A 15 -3.02 6.40 -0.82
CA LYS A 15 -3.75 7.61 -1.23
C LYS A 15 -3.86 8.65 -0.11
N LYS A 16 -3.84 8.22 1.16
CA LYS A 16 -3.93 9.12 2.32
C LYS A 16 -2.58 9.70 2.74
N LEU A 17 -1.49 8.95 2.56
CA LEU A 17 -0.13 9.29 3.00
C LEU A 17 0.79 9.76 1.85
N GLY A 18 0.40 9.50 0.60
CA GLY A 18 1.17 9.84 -0.60
C GLY A 18 1.02 11.30 -0.98
N GLY A 19 1.87 12.17 -0.42
CA GLY A 19 1.93 13.61 -0.75
C GLY A 19 2.46 13.93 -2.16
N GLY A 20 2.22 13.07 -3.16
CA GLY A 20 2.68 13.25 -4.54
C GLY A 20 2.65 11.95 -5.35
N CYS A 21 2.90 12.04 -6.65
CA CYS A 21 2.86 10.89 -7.57
C CYS A 21 3.85 9.79 -7.17
N PHE A 22 5.13 10.15 -6.96
CA PHE A 22 6.16 9.22 -6.51
C PHE A 22 5.95 8.74 -5.06
N GLY A 23 5.54 9.65 -4.17
CA GLY A 23 5.28 9.31 -2.77
C GLY A 23 4.17 8.27 -2.62
N THR A 24 3.10 8.39 -3.40
CA THR A 24 2.00 7.41 -3.40
C THR A 24 2.46 6.03 -3.84
N ILE A 25 3.30 5.94 -4.87
CA ILE A 25 3.84 4.66 -5.37
C ILE A 25 4.75 4.01 -4.32
N VAL A 26 5.64 4.79 -3.72
CA VAL A 26 6.56 4.30 -2.69
C VAL A 26 5.80 3.82 -1.46
N ILE A 27 4.84 4.61 -0.95
CA ILE A 27 4.01 4.21 0.20
C ILE A 27 3.15 2.99 -0.13
N PHE A 28 2.61 2.90 -1.34
CA PHE A 28 1.84 1.72 -1.78
C PHE A 28 2.69 0.45 -1.69
N ILE A 29 3.91 0.48 -2.22
CA ILE A 29 4.82 -0.67 -2.17
C ILE A 29 5.17 -1.01 -0.72
N ILE A 30 5.48 -0.02 0.11
CA ILE A 30 5.80 -0.23 1.53
C ILE A 30 4.64 -0.90 2.27
N ILE A 31 3.43 -0.36 2.18
CA ILE A 31 2.25 -0.92 2.86
C ILE A 31 1.91 -2.31 2.29
N TYR A 32 2.03 -2.49 0.97
CA TYR A 32 1.77 -3.76 0.31
C TYR A 32 2.76 -4.86 0.75
N TYR A 33 4.04 -4.52 0.90
CA TYR A 33 5.05 -5.44 1.42
C TYR A 33 4.87 -5.70 2.91
N LEU A 34 4.63 -4.68 3.71
CA LEU A 34 4.45 -4.81 5.16
C LEU A 34 3.23 -5.68 5.49
N LEU A 35 2.12 -5.51 4.78
CA LEU A 35 0.92 -6.33 4.93
C LEU A 35 1.08 -7.74 4.36
N GLY A 36 2.09 -7.96 3.50
CA GLY A 36 2.50 -9.29 3.03
C GLY A 36 3.47 -9.99 3.98
N TYR A 37 4.26 -9.23 4.73
CA TYR A 37 5.21 -9.73 5.73
C TYR A 37 4.55 -10.06 7.06
N LEU A 38 3.51 -9.29 7.44
CA LEU A 38 2.75 -9.46 8.68
C LEU A 38 1.59 -10.48 8.56
N SER A 39 1.32 -11.01 7.36
CA SER A 39 0.19 -11.89 7.04
C SER A 39 0.60 -13.29 6.62
#